data_AF-A0A1Y2JPK0-F1
#
_entry.id   AF-A0A1Y2JPK0-F1
#
_cell.length_a   1.000
_cell.length_b   1.000
_cell.length_c   1.000
_cell.angle_alpha   90.00
_cell.angle_beta   90.00
_cell.angle_gamma   90.00
#
_symmetry.space_group_name_H-M   'P 1'
#
loop_
_entity.id
_entity.type
_entity.pdbx_description
1 polymer ?
#
loop_
_entity_poly.entity_id
_entity_poly.type
_entity_poly.pdbx_seq_one_letter_code
_entity_poly.pdbx_strand_id
1 'polypeptide(L)'
;MKVAKALISKPDLERIALQDIRSFPGSEHIVSVEVEYEAHQAQGINSQLCVIANDGGDLDRIQYAAKVTSDRLKRRYDLRVAS
;
A
#
# COMPACT_ATOMS: atom_id res chain seq x y z
N MET A 1 -9.78 -11.85 18.98
CA MET A 1 -8.46 -12.41 18.63
C MET A 1 -7.83 -11.52 17.57
N LYS A 2 -6.61 -11.00 17.78
CA LYS A 2 -5.84 -10.39 16.67
C LYS A 2 -5.46 -11.53 15.73
N VAL A 3 -5.86 -11.46 14.46
CA VAL A 3 -5.34 -12.37 13.44
C VAL A 3 -3.85 -12.08 13.27
N ALA A 4 -3.00 -13.10 13.36
CA ALA A 4 -1.58 -12.93 13.14
C ALA A 4 -1.34 -12.50 11.69
N LYS A 5 -0.71 -11.34 11.50
CA LYS A 5 -0.34 -10.83 10.17
C LYS A 5 0.97 -11.45 9.72
N ALA A 6 1.14 -11.61 8.41
CA ALA A 6 2.40 -12.06 7.83
C ALA A 6 3.43 -10.91 7.82
N LEU A 7 4.68 -11.22 8.13
CA LEU A 7 5.77 -10.26 7.97
C LEU A 7 6.15 -10.14 6.49
N ILE A 8 6.35 -8.92 6.01
CA ILE A 8 6.71 -8.65 4.62
C ILE A 8 7.79 -7.56 4.50
N SER A 9 8.63 -7.65 3.48
CA SER A 9 9.59 -6.58 3.17
C SER A 9 8.87 -5.36 2.59
N LYS A 10 9.44 -4.16 2.75
CA LYS A 10 8.91 -2.94 2.11
C LYS A 10 8.80 -3.09 0.58
N PRO A 11 9.86 -3.52 -0.15
CA PRO A 11 9.78 -3.66 -1.62
C PRO A 11 8.73 -4.67 -2.09
N ASP A 12 8.51 -5.76 -1.34
CA ASP A 12 7.47 -6.72 -1.71
C ASP A 12 6.07 -6.17 -1.44
N LEU A 13 5.89 -5.41 -0.36
CA LEU A 13 4.62 -4.75 -0.07
C LEU A 13 4.27 -3.70 -1.14
N GLU A 14 5.25 -2.91 -1.57
CA GLU A 14 5.12 -1.94 -2.68
C GLU A 14 4.74 -2.63 -4.00
N ARG A 15 5.40 -3.75 -4.32
CA ARG A 15 5.10 -4.54 -5.52
C ARG A 15 3.67 -5.08 -5.50
N ILE A 16 3.24 -5.67 -4.38
CA ILE A 16 1.87 -6.19 -4.24
C ILE A 16 0.86 -5.04 -4.32
N ALA A 17 1.12 -3.92 -3.63
CA ALA A 17 0.25 -2.75 -3.66
C ALA A 17 0.07 -2.21 -5.10
N LEU A 18 1.16 -2.12 -5.86
CA LEU A 18 1.12 -1.68 -7.26
C LEU A 18 0.29 -2.64 -8.14
N GLN A 19 0.48 -3.95 -7.99
CA GLN A 19 -0.28 -4.96 -8.72
C GLN A 19 -1.78 -4.91 -8.36
N ASP A 20 -2.10 -4.79 -7.08
CA ASP A 20 -3.47 -4.68 -6.59
C ASP A 20 -4.16 -3.44 -7.13
N ILE A 21 -3.51 -2.28 -7.01
CA ILE A 21 -4.06 -1.00 -7.46
C ILE A 21 -4.27 -1.00 -8.99
N ARG A 22 -3.34 -1.58 -9.76
CA ARG A 22 -3.46 -1.71 -11.22
C ARG A 22 -4.54 -2.68 -11.69
N SER A 23 -5.14 -3.46 -10.79
CA SER A 23 -6.28 -4.33 -11.11
C SER A 23 -7.62 -3.60 -11.09
N PHE A 24 -7.67 -2.35 -10.62
CA PHE A 24 -8.88 -1.54 -10.60
C PHE A 24 -9.11 -0.85 -11.95
N PRO A 25 -10.36 -0.71 -12.42
CA PRO A 25 -10.65 0.13 -13.58
C PRO A 25 -10.27 1.60 -13.33
N GLY A 26 -9.62 2.28 -14.28
CA GLY A 26 -9.18 3.67 -14.11
C GLY A 26 -7.78 3.85 -13.51
N SER A 27 -7.00 2.77 -13.40
CA SER A 27 -5.64 2.78 -12.86
C SER A 27 -4.54 2.88 -13.93
N GLU A 28 -4.88 3.20 -15.18
CA GLU A 28 -3.99 3.12 -16.34
C GLU A 28 -2.79 4.07 -16.22
N HIS A 29 -2.98 5.17 -15.48
CA HIS A 29 -1.97 6.21 -15.29
C HIS A 29 -1.01 5.94 -14.12
N ILE A 30 -1.21 4.87 -13.34
CA ILE A 30 -0.43 4.60 -12.12
C ILE A 30 0.93 4.00 -12.47
N VAL A 31 2.00 4.67 -12.05
CA VAL A 31 3.39 4.35 -12.39
C VAL A 31 4.05 3.51 -11.30
N SER A 32 3.93 3.95 -10.05
CA SER A 32 4.57 3.32 -8.90
C SER A 32 3.76 3.52 -7.62
N VAL A 33 4.08 2.70 -6.62
CA VAL A 33 3.55 2.83 -5.27
C VAL A 33 4.74 2.76 -4.31
N GLU A 34 4.78 3.69 -3.38
CA GLU A 34 5.78 3.75 -2.31
C GLU A 34 5.10 3.55 -0.96
N VAL A 35 5.79 2.87 -0.05
CA VAL A 35 5.34 2.68 1.33
C VAL A 35 6.17 3.56 2.25
N GLU A 36 5.51 4.53 2.87
CA GLU A 36 6.07 5.34 3.95
C GLU A 36 5.65 4.76 5.30
N TYR A 37 6.57 4.75 6.26
CA TYR A 37 6.29 4.34 7.63
C TYR A 37 7.10 5.17 8.62
N GLU A 38 6.48 5.56 9.74
CA GLU A 38 7.18 6.20 10.84
C GLU A 38 7.91 5.14 11.68
N ALA A 39 9.24 5.20 11.71
CA ALA A 39 10.07 4.28 12.49
C ALA A 39 9.87 4.40 14.02
N HIS A 40 9.17 5.43 14.49
CA HIS A 40 9.05 5.76 15.91
C HIS A 40 7.79 5.20 16.60
N GLN A 41 6.92 4.48 15.90
CA GLN A 41 5.73 3.86 16.52
C GLN A 41 5.90 2.34 16.64
N ALA A 42 6.25 1.91 17.85
CA ALA A 42 6.57 0.51 18.19
C ALA A 42 5.38 -0.47 18.13
N GLN A 43 4.15 0.00 17.86
CA GLN A 43 2.98 -0.86 17.79
C GLN A 43 2.00 -0.42 16.70
N GLY A 44 1.97 -1.20 15.62
CA GLY A 44 1.06 -1.00 14.52
C GLY A 44 1.64 -0.02 13.52
N ILE A 45 2.25 -0.56 12.47
CA ILE A 45 2.80 0.22 11.39
C ILE A 45 1.67 1.04 10.78
N ASN A 46 1.66 2.34 11.07
CA ASN A 46 0.78 3.28 10.39
C ASN A 46 1.42 3.60 9.04
N SER A 47 1.55 2.58 8.18
CA SER A 47 2.12 2.74 6.85
C SER A 47 1.14 3.49 5.96
N GLN A 48 1.66 4.45 5.22
CA GLN A 48 0.94 5.16 4.18
C GLN A 48 1.36 4.61 2.81
N LEU A 49 0.38 4.47 1.92
CA LEU A 49 0.63 4.17 0.50
C LEU A 49 0.66 5.50 -0.25
N CYS A 50 1.80 5.81 -0.85
CA CYS A 50 1.97 6.93 -1.76
C CYS A 50 1.83 6.38 -3.18
N VAL A 51 0.77 6.77 -3.90
CA VAL A 51 0.51 6.31 -5.27
C VAL A 51 0.93 7.40 -6.23
N ILE A 52 1.85 7.07 -7.13
CA ILE A 52 2.36 8.00 -8.14
C ILE A 52 1.67 7.66 -9.46
N ALA A 53 1.02 8.66 -10.06
CA ALA A 53 0.34 8.55 -11.34
C ALA A 53 0.77 9.69 -12.27
N ASN A 54 0.73 9.41 -13.57
CA ASN A 54 0.87 10.43 -14.60
C ASN A 54 -0.37 11.34 -14.64
N ASP A 55 -0.22 12.51 -15.25
CA ASP A 55 -1.33 13.40 -15.56
C ASP A 55 -2.44 12.69 -16.35
N GLY A 56 -3.68 13.14 -16.15
CA GLY A 56 -4.88 12.57 -16.78
C GLY A 56 -5.52 11.40 -16.04
N GLY A 57 -4.96 10.97 -14.91
CA GLY A 57 -5.56 9.97 -14.04
C GLY A 57 -6.85 10.45 -13.36
N ASP A 58 -7.84 9.57 -13.23
CA ASP A 58 -9.06 9.81 -12.46
C ASP A 58 -8.71 9.74 -10.95
N LEU A 59 -8.54 10.90 -10.32
CA LEU A 59 -8.09 11.01 -8.93
C LEU A 59 -9.02 10.28 -7.95
N ASP A 60 -10.33 10.32 -8.17
CA ASP A 60 -11.31 9.67 -7.30
C ASP A 60 -11.17 8.15 -7.37
N ARG A 61 -10.98 7.61 -8.57
CA ARG A 61 -10.71 6.16 -8.77
C ARG A 61 -9.37 5.73 -8.19
N ILE A 62 -8.33 6.52 -8.40
CA ILE A 62 -7.00 6.25 -7.86
C ILE A 62 -7.06 6.25 -6.32
N GLN A 63 -7.71 7.24 -5.73
CA GLN A 63 -7.88 7.33 -4.28
C GLN A 63 -8.69 6.15 -3.73
N TYR A 64 -9.75 5.75 -4.43
CA TYR A 64 -10.53 4.56 -4.07
C TYR A 64 -9.68 3.29 -4.09
N ALA A 65 -8.96 3.03 -5.19
CA ALA A 65 -8.09 1.87 -5.34
C ALA A 65 -7.00 1.83 -4.27
N ALA A 66 -6.38 2.99 -3.97
CA ALA A 66 -5.38 3.13 -2.93
C ALA A 66 -5.94 2.80 -1.54
N LYS A 67 -7.13 3.32 -1.21
CA LYS A 67 -7.79 3.08 0.08
C LYS A 67 -8.12 1.60 0.28
N VAL A 68 -8.79 0.98 -0.69
CA VAL A 68 -9.17 -0.44 -0.63
C VAL A 68 -7.94 -1.33 -0.49
N THR A 69 -6.88 -1.03 -1.26
CA THR A 69 -5.61 -1.75 -1.19
C THR A 69 -4.93 -1.56 0.17
N SER A 70 -4.84 -0.33 0.68
CA SER A 70 -4.27 -0.04 2.00
C SER A 70 -4.98 -0.82 3.12
N ASP A 71 -6.31 -0.77 3.15
CA ASP A 71 -7.11 -1.49 4.15
C ASP A 71 -6.92 -3.01 4.06
N ARG A 72 -6.80 -3.56 2.84
CA ARG A 72 -6.51 -4.98 2.64
C ARG A 72 -5.11 -5.35 3.15
N LEU A 73 -4.09 -4.58 2.80
CA LEU A 73 -2.71 -4.85 3.18
C LEU A 73 -2.49 -4.71 4.68
N LYS A 74 -3.03 -3.65 5.31
CA LYS A 74 -2.96 -3.42 6.77
C LYS A 74 -3.58 -4.56 7.59
N ARG A 75 -4.54 -5.29 7.03
CA ARG A 75 -5.15 -6.47 7.68
C ARG A 75 -4.32 -7.75 7.53
N ARG A 76 -3.47 -7.83 6.51
CA ARG A 76 -2.74 -9.06 6.14
C ARG A 76 -1.27 -9.02 6.53
N TYR A 77 -0.67 -7.85 6.56
CA TYR A 77 0.77 -7.70 6.68
C TYR A 77 1.19 -6.73 7.77
N ASP A 78 2.33 -7.03 8.37
CA ASP A 78 3.18 -6.08 9.09
C ASP A 78 4.54 -6.02 8.36
N LEU A 79 5.09 -4.82 8.20
CA LEU A 79 6.44 -4.62 7.67
C LEU A 79 7.47 -5.27 8.59
N ARG A 80 8.40 -5.98 7.97
CA ARG A 80 9.64 -6.42 8.60
C ARG A 80 10.55 -5.20 8.72
N VAL A 81 10.67 -4.66 9.93
CA VAL A 81 11.68 -3.64 10.23
C VAL A 81 13.04 -4.32 10.11
N ALA A 82 13.95 -3.77 9.29
CA ALA A 82 15.32 -4.23 9.24
C ALA A 82 15.90 -4.13 10.65
N SER A 83 16.36 -5.26 11.18
CA SER A 83 16.98 -5.37 12.51
C SER A 83 18.38 -4.77 12.51
#